data_AF-A0A6P8BNA3-F1
#
_entry.id   AF-A0A6P8BNA3-F1
#
_cell.length_a   1.000
_cell.length_b   1.000
_cell.length_c   1.000
_cell.angle_alpha   90.00
_cell.angle_beta   90.00
_cell.angle_gamma   90.00
#
_symmetry.space_group_name_H-M   'P 1'
#
loop_
_entity.id
_entity.type
_entity.pdbx_description
1 polymer ?
#
loop_
_entity_poly.entity_id
_entity_poly.type
_entity_poly.pdbx_seq_one_letter_code
_entity_poly.pdbx_strand_id
1 'polypeptide(L)'
;MQRELQWFQAVEEFVHPSVRLFMDKKGLIPRELFTTEHRGLLRDAERWMKDTSNSCMVVTTLIATVVFAAAFTVPGGNVEGRGIPLFLNEQVFMLFAASDALALFSSTTAILMFLSILTARYAEEDFLRALPKRLILGFASLFLAIATMMVAFGAALYMVLSERFNWIFLPIIALTSVPVALFIMLQLPLFIFMVQSTYGSGIFHPKKIW
;
A
#
# COMPACT_ATOMS: atom_id res chain seq x y z
N MET A 1 -15.29 -1.53 11.02
CA MET A 1 -15.92 -0.21 10.77
C MET A 1 -16.48 -0.06 9.36
N GLN A 2 -15.67 -0.13 8.29
CA GLN A 2 -16.14 0.07 6.91
C GLN A 2 -17.35 -0.81 6.54
N ARG A 3 -17.33 -2.09 6.94
CA ARG A 3 -18.42 -3.03 6.72
C ARG A 3 -19.70 -2.68 7.48
N GLU A 4 -19.57 -2.19 8.72
CA GLU A 4 -20.72 -1.73 9.53
C GLU A 4 -21.37 -0.49 8.90
N LEU A 5 -20.56 0.43 8.38
CA LEU A 5 -21.05 1.59 7.64
C LEU A 5 -21.76 1.20 6.34
N GLN A 6 -21.20 0.25 5.58
CA GLN A 6 -21.84 -0.29 4.37
C GLN A 6 -23.17 -0.99 4.68
N TRP A 7 -23.22 -1.75 5.79
CA TRP A 7 -24.44 -2.40 6.24
C TRP A 7 -25.50 -1.37 6.66
N PHE A 8 -25.12 -0.38 7.45
CA PHE A 8 -26.02 0.69 7.89
C PHE A 8 -26.60 1.45 6.69
N GLN A 9 -25.77 1.85 5.72
CA GLN A 9 -26.23 2.52 4.51
C GLN A 9 -27.19 1.66 3.68
N ALA A 10 -26.91 0.36 3.55
CA ALA A 10 -27.79 -0.54 2.82
C ALA A 10 -29.16 -0.65 3.51
N VAL A 11 -29.20 -0.83 4.83
CA VAL A 11 -30.45 -0.87 5.60
C VAL A 11 -31.19 0.47 5.52
N GLU A 12 -30.47 1.58 5.62
CA GLU A 12 -31.03 2.94 5.50
C GLU A 12 -31.69 3.17 4.12
N GLU A 13 -31.14 2.57 3.06
CA GLU A 13 -31.71 2.60 1.70
C GLU A 13 -33.00 1.79 1.56
N PHE A 14 -33.13 0.64 2.27
CA PHE A 14 -34.32 -0.20 2.21
C PHE A 14 -35.52 0.33 3.01
N VAL A 15 -35.29 1.16 4.04
CA VAL A 15 -36.36 1.66 4.90
C VAL A 15 -36.98 2.95 4.35
N HIS A 16 -38.29 3.12 4.59
CA HIS A 16 -39.00 4.34 4.21
C HIS A 16 -38.37 5.58 4.90
N PRO A 17 -38.24 6.74 4.24
CA PRO A 17 -37.54 7.91 4.80
C PRO A 17 -38.03 8.37 6.18
N SER A 18 -39.31 8.20 6.48
CA SER A 18 -39.85 8.50 7.82
C SER A 18 -39.22 7.64 8.93
N VAL A 19 -38.86 6.38 8.63
CA VAL A 19 -38.23 5.44 9.56
C VAL A 19 -36.85 5.94 10.04
N ARG A 20 -36.16 6.73 9.22
CA ARG A 20 -34.83 7.29 9.52
C ARG A 20 -34.85 8.35 10.64
N LEU A 21 -36.03 8.85 10.99
CA LEU A 21 -36.23 9.85 12.04
C LEU A 21 -36.90 9.27 13.30
N PHE A 22 -37.24 7.98 13.32
CA PHE A 22 -37.83 7.37 14.51
C PHE A 22 -36.78 7.24 15.60
N MET A 23 -37.06 7.90 16.72
CA MET A 23 -36.20 7.87 17.88
C MET A 23 -36.40 6.57 18.67
N ASP A 24 -35.31 6.09 19.26
CA ASP A 24 -35.37 5.00 20.23
C ASP A 24 -35.95 5.46 21.59
N LYS A 25 -35.99 4.57 22.58
CA LYS A 25 -36.47 4.88 23.93
C LYS A 25 -35.65 5.95 24.66
N LYS A 26 -34.44 6.24 24.19
CA LYS A 26 -33.52 7.25 24.73
C LYS A 26 -33.57 8.57 23.92
N GLY A 27 -34.42 8.66 22.90
CA GLY A 27 -34.57 9.86 22.08
C GLY A 27 -33.54 10.00 20.96
N LEU A 28 -32.77 8.94 20.65
CA LEU A 28 -31.74 8.99 19.60
C LEU A 28 -32.30 8.52 18.26
N ILE A 29 -31.99 9.24 17.18
CA ILE A 29 -32.28 8.77 15.83
C ILE A 29 -31.30 7.63 15.43
N PRO A 30 -31.64 6.76 14.45
CA PRO A 30 -30.84 5.59 14.11
C PRO A 30 -29.38 5.91 13.75
N ARG A 31 -29.12 7.06 13.11
CA ARG A 31 -27.76 7.50 12.77
C ARG A 31 -26.95 7.86 14.02
N GLU A 32 -27.53 8.60 14.96
CA GLU A 32 -26.89 8.97 16.22
C GLU A 32 -26.64 7.75 17.11
N LEU A 33 -27.60 6.81 17.14
CA LEU A 33 -27.44 5.55 17.85
C LEU A 33 -26.29 4.73 17.25
N PHE A 34 -26.21 4.62 15.92
CA PHE A 34 -25.11 3.91 15.25
C PHE A 34 -23.74 4.51 15.60
N THR A 35 -23.59 5.84 15.49
CA THR A 35 -22.37 6.56 15.85
C THR A 35 -21.99 6.35 17.32
N THR A 36 -22.97 6.37 18.23
CA THR A 36 -22.75 6.20 19.66
C THR A 36 -22.24 4.79 19.99
N GLU A 37 -22.91 3.77 19.47
CA GLU A 37 -22.58 2.36 19.72
C GLU A 37 -21.25 1.94 19.03
N HIS A 38 -20.93 2.50 17.86
CA HIS A 38 -19.72 2.16 17.10
C HIS A 38 -18.54 3.10 17.36
N ARG A 39 -18.65 4.04 18.31
CA ARG A 39 -17.59 4.99 18.63
C ARG A 39 -16.28 4.33 19.03
N GLY A 40 -16.34 3.21 19.75
CA GLY A 40 -15.16 2.41 20.09
C GLY A 40 -14.47 1.83 18.85
N LEU A 41 -15.26 1.20 17.97
CA LEU A 41 -14.77 0.62 16.72
C LEU A 41 -14.16 1.67 15.77
N LEU A 42 -14.71 2.88 15.73
CA LEU A 42 -14.16 4.02 14.99
C LEU A 42 -12.77 4.41 15.52
N ARG A 43 -12.64 4.53 16.84
CA ARG A 43 -11.39 4.90 17.50
C ARG A 43 -10.30 3.84 17.27
N ASP A 44 -10.66 2.56 17.33
CA ASP A 44 -9.74 1.47 17.08
C ASP A 44 -9.33 1.41 15.59
N ALA A 45 -10.26 1.65 14.67
CA ALA A 45 -9.97 1.73 13.25
C ALA A 45 -9.05 2.93 12.91
N GLU A 46 -9.33 4.10 13.49
CA GLU A 46 -8.47 5.29 13.36
C GLU A 46 -7.05 5.00 13.86
N ARG A 47 -6.93 4.45 15.08
CA ARG A 47 -5.62 4.10 15.65
C ARG A 47 -4.88 3.10 14.78
N TRP A 48 -5.55 2.02 14.35
CA TRP A 48 -4.95 1.01 13.49
C TRP A 48 -4.45 1.60 12.17
N MET A 49 -5.23 2.47 11.52
CA MET A 49 -4.82 3.12 10.27
C MET A 49 -3.62 4.04 10.48
N LYS A 50 -3.59 4.81 11.57
CA LYS A 50 -2.46 5.70 11.90
C LYS A 50 -1.19 4.92 12.19
N ASP A 51 -1.27 3.91 13.05
CA ASP A 51 -0.12 3.09 13.44
C ASP A 51 0.46 2.36 12.22
N THR A 52 -0.41 1.73 11.42
CA THR A 52 -0.02 1.03 10.20
C THR A 52 0.60 1.98 9.18
N SER A 53 -0.01 3.15 8.97
CA SER A 53 0.51 4.15 8.01
C SER A 53 1.87 4.67 8.47
N ASN A 54 2.07 4.92 9.76
CA ASN A 54 3.34 5.38 10.29
C ASN A 54 4.45 4.32 10.12
N SER A 55 4.17 3.07 10.49
CA SER A 55 5.12 1.96 10.29
C SER A 55 5.48 1.76 8.81
N CYS A 56 4.49 1.79 7.91
CA CYS A 56 4.74 1.64 6.48
C CYS A 56 5.50 2.84 5.91
N MET A 57 5.21 4.06 6.37
CA MET A 57 5.92 5.27 5.94
C MET A 57 7.40 5.22 6.31
N VAL A 58 7.76 4.66 7.46
CA VAL A 58 9.16 4.41 7.83
C VAL A 58 9.82 3.44 6.84
N VAL A 59 9.16 2.33 6.52
CA VAL A 59 9.69 1.33 5.56
C VAL A 59 9.85 1.93 4.16
N THR A 60 8.85 2.66 3.65
CA THR A 60 8.94 3.33 2.34
C THR A 60 10.05 4.38 2.35
N THR A 61 10.17 5.18 3.40
CA THR A 61 11.22 6.18 3.51
C THR A 61 12.60 5.53 3.44
N LEU A 62 12.81 4.41 4.15
CA LEU A 62 14.06 3.66 4.09
C LEU A 62 14.34 3.14 2.67
N ILE A 63 13.34 2.58 1.98
CA ILE A 63 13.48 2.15 0.58
C ILE A 63 13.89 3.34 -0.29
N ALA A 64 13.17 4.46 -0.20
CA ALA A 64 13.43 5.66 -0.99
C ALA A 64 14.86 6.17 -0.79
N THR A 65 15.35 6.18 0.46
CA THR A 65 16.72 6.60 0.76
C THR A 65 17.78 5.68 0.17
N VAL A 66 17.56 4.35 0.22
CA VAL A 66 18.53 3.37 -0.28
C VAL A 66 18.59 3.41 -1.80
N VAL A 67 17.46 3.44 -2.49
CA VAL A 67 17.41 3.51 -3.96
C VAL A 67 17.90 4.86 -4.48
N PHE A 68 17.55 5.97 -3.81
CA PHE A 68 18.10 7.28 -4.15
C PHE A 68 19.62 7.32 -4.04
N ALA A 69 20.20 6.74 -2.98
CA ALA A 69 21.65 6.62 -2.86
C ALA A 69 22.23 5.75 -4.00
N ALA A 70 21.61 4.60 -4.29
CA ALA A 70 22.04 3.68 -5.33
C ALA A 70 22.05 4.32 -6.73
N ALA A 71 21.14 5.26 -7.03
CA ALA A 71 21.12 6.02 -8.27
C ALA A 71 22.40 6.86 -8.50
N PHE A 72 23.03 7.35 -7.42
CA PHE A 72 24.26 8.14 -7.49
C PHE A 72 25.52 7.32 -7.18
N THR A 73 25.39 6.20 -6.48
CA THR A 73 26.47 5.26 -6.18
C THR A 73 26.28 3.97 -6.97
N VAL A 74 26.30 4.09 -8.30
CA VAL A 74 26.00 2.99 -9.21
C VAL A 74 26.96 1.80 -9.04
N PRO A 75 26.49 0.55 -9.20
CA PRO A 75 27.34 -0.63 -9.12
C PRO A 75 28.43 -0.58 -10.21
N GLY A 76 29.67 -0.89 -9.84
CA GLY A 76 30.84 -0.79 -10.74
C GLY A 76 31.45 0.61 -10.86
N GLY A 77 30.78 1.64 -10.33
CA GLY A 77 31.27 3.02 -10.36
C GLY A 77 31.20 3.67 -11.74
N ASN A 78 31.87 4.82 -11.85
CA ASN A 78 31.90 5.63 -13.06
C ASN A 78 33.27 5.53 -13.74
N VAL A 79 33.28 5.67 -15.06
CA VAL A 79 34.50 5.88 -15.84
C VAL A 79 35.21 7.14 -15.32
N GLU A 80 36.50 6.98 -14.97
CA GLU A 80 37.31 8.04 -14.38
C GLU A 80 37.20 9.37 -15.15
N GLY A 81 36.90 10.44 -14.42
CA GLY A 81 36.83 11.82 -14.94
C GLY A 81 35.62 12.17 -15.81
N ARG A 82 34.72 11.22 -16.12
CA ARG A 82 33.58 11.47 -17.02
C ARG A 82 32.20 11.41 -16.35
N GLY A 83 32.09 10.78 -15.18
CA GLY A 83 30.81 10.61 -14.48
C GLY A 83 29.82 9.68 -15.20
N ILE A 84 30.29 8.93 -16.20
CA ILE A 84 29.50 7.98 -16.98
C ILE A 84 29.60 6.61 -16.31
N PRO A 85 28.49 5.92 -16.01
CA PRO A 85 28.50 4.57 -15.45
C PRO A 85 29.31 3.59 -16.31
N LEU A 86 30.15 2.77 -15.68
CA LEU A 86 31.01 1.79 -16.38
C LEU A 86 30.18 0.80 -17.22
N PHE A 87 29.04 0.37 -16.69
CA PHE A 87 28.14 -0.60 -17.32
C PHE A 87 27.03 0.03 -18.16
N LEU A 88 27.13 1.31 -18.56
CA LEU A 88 26.03 2.03 -19.23
C LEU A 88 25.46 1.32 -20.47
N ASN A 89 26.30 0.58 -21.20
CA ASN A 89 25.89 -0.11 -22.43
C ASN A 89 25.36 -1.54 -22.19
N GLU A 90 25.40 -2.03 -20.94
CA GLU A 90 24.92 -3.35 -20.56
C GLU A 90 23.41 -3.35 -20.33
N GLN A 91 22.72 -4.37 -20.85
CA GLN A 91 21.28 -4.51 -20.64
C GLN A 91 20.90 -4.62 -19.16
N VAL A 92 21.78 -5.23 -18.35
CA VAL A 92 21.58 -5.39 -16.91
C VAL A 92 21.63 -4.04 -16.18
N PHE A 93 22.45 -3.10 -16.65
CA PHE A 93 22.49 -1.74 -16.10
C PHE A 93 21.22 -0.96 -16.39
N MET A 94 20.68 -1.07 -17.60
CA MET A 94 19.40 -0.46 -17.93
C MET A 94 18.25 -1.02 -17.08
N LEU A 95 18.27 -2.33 -16.80
CA LEU A 95 17.33 -2.98 -15.89
C LEU A 95 17.47 -2.46 -14.45
N PHE A 96 18.71 -2.31 -13.97
CA PHE A 96 18.99 -1.71 -12.66
C PHE A 96 18.43 -0.30 -12.57
N ALA A 97 18.82 0.59 -13.49
CA ALA A 97 18.43 2.00 -13.46
C ALA A 97 16.91 2.19 -13.59
N ALA A 98 16.25 1.43 -14.46
CA ALA A 98 14.79 1.47 -14.60
C ALA A 98 14.08 0.97 -13.33
N SER A 99 14.56 -0.13 -12.74
CA SER A 99 13.97 -0.70 -11.52
C SER A 99 14.18 0.20 -10.30
N ASP A 100 15.36 0.82 -10.20
CA ASP A 100 15.71 1.76 -9.14
C ASP A 100 14.84 3.03 -9.20
N ALA A 101 14.66 3.60 -10.40
CA ALA A 101 13.75 4.72 -10.62
C ALA A 101 12.29 4.35 -10.26
N LEU A 102 11.81 3.19 -10.72
CA LEU A 102 10.48 2.70 -10.37
C LEU A 102 10.31 2.50 -8.85
N ALA A 103 11.33 1.98 -8.17
CA ALA A 103 11.33 1.82 -6.72
C ALA A 103 11.24 3.19 -6.01
N LEU A 104 11.96 4.19 -6.50
CA LEU A 104 11.94 5.53 -5.94
C LEU A 104 10.56 6.20 -6.10
N PHE A 105 10.03 6.24 -7.32
CA PHE A 105 8.72 6.86 -7.59
C PHE A 105 7.58 6.16 -6.84
N SER A 106 7.57 4.82 -6.83
CA SER A 106 6.57 4.06 -6.09
C SER A 106 6.70 4.26 -4.59
N SER A 107 7.91 4.32 -4.05
CA SER A 107 8.12 4.62 -2.63
C SER A 107 7.68 6.02 -2.24
N THR A 108 8.01 7.06 -3.03
CA THR A 108 7.52 8.43 -2.79
C THR A 108 5.99 8.49 -2.86
N THR A 109 5.38 7.78 -3.80
CA THR A 109 3.92 7.68 -3.90
C THR A 109 3.32 7.05 -2.64
N ALA A 110 3.92 5.98 -2.14
CA ALA A 110 3.49 5.32 -0.90
C ALA A 110 3.59 6.26 0.31
N ILE A 111 4.69 7.01 0.44
CA ILE A 111 4.88 8.03 1.49
C ILE A 111 3.74 9.04 1.45
N LEU A 112 3.42 9.60 0.28
CA LEU A 112 2.35 10.59 0.13
C LEU A 112 0.97 10.01 0.50
N MET A 113 0.70 8.76 0.12
CA MET A 113 -0.55 8.08 0.47
C MET A 113 -0.67 7.82 1.98
N PHE A 114 0.38 7.33 2.64
CA PHE A 114 0.37 7.11 4.09
C PHE A 114 0.34 8.43 4.87
N LEU A 115 1.06 9.46 4.41
CA LEU A 115 0.99 10.80 4.99
C LEU A 115 -0.42 11.40 4.86
N SER A 116 -1.09 11.17 3.72
CA SER A 116 -2.48 11.59 3.50
C SER A 116 -3.47 10.89 4.44
N ILE A 117 -3.14 9.70 4.94
CA ILE A 117 -3.91 9.02 5.98
C ILE A 117 -3.64 9.67 7.34
N LEU A 118 -2.37 9.92 7.69
CA LEU A 118 -2.02 10.57 8.95
C LEU A 118 -2.60 11.99 9.11
N THR A 119 -2.71 12.73 7.99
CA THR A 119 -3.23 14.11 7.96
C THR A 119 -4.75 14.20 7.73
N ALA A 120 -5.45 13.08 7.56
CA ALA A 120 -6.89 13.06 7.39
C ALA A 120 -7.63 13.53 8.66
N ARG A 121 -8.83 14.09 8.50
CA ARG A 121 -9.70 14.51 9.62
C ARG A 121 -10.48 13.33 10.24
N TYR A 122 -10.39 12.13 9.67
CA TYR A 122 -11.04 10.90 10.14
C TYR A 122 -12.54 11.05 10.43
N ALA A 123 -13.29 11.73 9.55
CA ALA A 123 -14.74 11.74 9.64
C ALA A 123 -15.30 10.33 9.34
N GLU A 124 -16.41 9.93 9.95
CA GLU A 124 -17.04 8.61 9.70
C GLU A 124 -17.25 8.32 8.20
N GLU A 125 -17.59 9.34 7.43
CA GLU A 125 -17.84 9.23 5.99
C GLU A 125 -16.56 8.97 5.17
N ASP A 126 -15.39 9.42 5.67
CA ASP A 126 -14.11 9.18 5.01
C ASP A 126 -13.72 7.69 5.06
N PHE A 127 -14.17 6.96 6.10
CA PHE A 127 -13.92 5.52 6.27
C PHE A 127 -14.68 4.64 5.28
N LEU A 128 -15.69 5.16 4.58
CA LEU A 128 -16.44 4.39 3.59
C LEU A 128 -15.64 4.12 2.32
N ARG A 129 -14.92 5.14 1.82
CA ARG A 129 -14.22 5.07 0.53
C ARG A 129 -12.89 5.78 0.50
N ALA A 130 -12.76 6.99 1.05
CA ALA A 130 -11.55 7.80 0.89
C ALA A 130 -10.34 7.19 1.62
N LEU A 131 -10.50 6.86 2.90
CA LEU A 131 -9.46 6.27 3.75
C LEU A 131 -9.03 4.87 3.29
N PRO A 132 -9.95 3.91 3.03
CA PRO A 132 -9.60 2.61 2.48
C PRO A 132 -8.89 2.69 1.13
N LYS A 133 -9.33 3.57 0.23
CA LYS A 133 -8.68 3.74 -1.09
C LYS A 133 -7.26 4.26 -0.98
N ARG A 134 -7.01 5.26 -0.13
CA ARG A 134 -5.65 5.77 0.13
C ARG A 134 -4.76 4.68 0.70
N LEU A 135 -5.28 3.87 1.62
CA LEU A 135 -4.54 2.76 2.23
C LEU A 135 -4.20 1.66 1.21
N ILE A 136 -5.17 1.29 0.36
CA ILE A 136 -4.97 0.33 -0.74
C ILE A 136 -3.90 0.86 -1.72
N LEU A 137 -4.01 2.12 -2.15
CA LEU A 137 -3.01 2.72 -3.04
C LEU A 137 -1.63 2.74 -2.39
N GLY A 138 -1.52 3.12 -1.12
CA GLY A 138 -0.28 3.10 -0.35
C GLY A 138 0.37 1.72 -0.31
N PHE A 139 -0.42 0.68 0.02
CA PHE A 139 0.07 -0.70 0.03
C PHE A 139 0.47 -1.21 -1.36
N ALA A 140 -0.30 -0.87 -2.40
CA ALA A 140 0.05 -1.24 -3.78
C ALA A 140 1.37 -0.62 -4.22
N SER A 141 1.57 0.67 -3.91
CA SER A 141 2.84 1.36 -4.21
C SER A 141 4.01 0.84 -3.38
N LEU A 142 3.80 0.48 -2.10
CA LEU A 142 4.83 -0.15 -1.27
C LEU A 142 5.23 -1.52 -1.83
N PHE A 143 4.26 -2.34 -2.26
CA PHE A 143 4.54 -3.63 -2.86
C PHE A 143 5.39 -3.49 -4.13
N LEU A 144 5.00 -2.56 -5.01
CA LEU A 144 5.75 -2.25 -6.21
C LEU A 144 7.18 -1.80 -5.87
N ALA A 145 7.35 -0.93 -4.87
CA ALA A 145 8.65 -0.43 -4.43
C ALA A 145 9.57 -1.54 -3.94
N ILE A 146 9.07 -2.46 -3.11
CA ILE A 146 9.84 -3.60 -2.62
C ILE A 146 10.24 -4.52 -3.78
N ALA A 147 9.31 -4.85 -4.67
CA ALA A 147 9.58 -5.74 -5.80
C ALA A 147 10.66 -5.14 -6.72
N THR A 148 10.53 -3.88 -7.12
CA THR A 148 11.50 -3.23 -8.02
C THR A 148 12.84 -2.98 -7.34
N MET A 149 12.86 -2.65 -6.04
CA MET A 149 14.10 -2.57 -5.26
C MET A 149 14.85 -3.92 -5.24
N MET A 150 14.15 -5.04 -5.05
CA MET A 150 14.80 -6.36 -5.07
C MET A 150 15.33 -6.74 -6.46
N VAL A 151 14.64 -6.33 -7.52
CA VAL A 151 15.14 -6.47 -8.91
C VAL A 151 16.40 -5.62 -9.12
N ALA A 152 16.41 -4.36 -8.69
CA ALA A 152 17.57 -3.48 -8.76
C ALA A 152 18.76 -4.07 -7.97
N PHE A 153 18.51 -4.55 -6.75
CA PHE A 153 19.54 -5.21 -5.93
C PHE A 153 20.10 -6.47 -6.61
N GLY A 154 19.24 -7.30 -7.22
CA GLY A 154 19.68 -8.48 -7.99
C GLY A 154 20.54 -8.11 -9.19
N ALA A 155 20.13 -7.09 -9.96
CA ALA A 155 20.89 -6.58 -11.09
C ALA A 155 22.25 -6.01 -10.66
N ALA A 156 22.30 -5.28 -9.54
CA ALA A 156 23.52 -4.75 -8.95
C ALA A 156 24.49 -5.85 -8.54
N LEU A 157 24.00 -6.88 -7.82
CA LEU A 157 24.83 -8.04 -7.45
C LEU A 157 25.34 -8.80 -8.67
N TYR A 158 24.51 -8.96 -9.70
CA TYR A 158 24.94 -9.62 -10.93
C TYR A 158 26.05 -8.83 -11.62
N MET A 159 25.93 -7.51 -11.76
CA MET A 159 26.98 -6.68 -12.36
C MET A 159 28.31 -6.75 -11.59
N VAL A 160 28.26 -6.80 -10.26
CA VAL A 160 29.49 -6.83 -9.43
C VAL A 160 30.14 -8.21 -9.34
N LEU A 161 29.37 -9.30 -9.38
CA LEU A 161 29.88 -10.66 -9.13
C LEU A 161 29.96 -11.56 -10.37
N SER A 162 29.33 -11.19 -11.50
CA SER A 162 29.25 -12.03 -12.70
C SER A 162 30.62 -12.42 -13.27
N GLU A 163 31.60 -11.52 -13.27
CA GLU A 163 32.95 -11.83 -13.79
C GLU A 163 33.72 -12.83 -12.91
N ARG A 164 33.40 -12.90 -11.61
CA ARG A 164 34.17 -13.71 -10.64
C ARG A 164 33.58 -15.11 -10.44
N PHE A 165 32.26 -15.26 -10.61
CA PHE A 165 31.55 -16.50 -10.27
C PHE A 165 30.43 -16.83 -11.27
N ASN A 166 30.67 -17.80 -12.16
CA ASN A 166 29.67 -18.25 -13.15
C ASN A 166 28.40 -18.89 -12.55
N TRP A 167 28.43 -19.33 -11.29
CA TRP A 167 27.26 -19.92 -10.59
C TRP A 167 26.50 -18.92 -9.70
N ILE A 168 26.84 -17.63 -9.75
CA ILE A 168 26.27 -16.60 -8.84
C ILE A 168 24.77 -16.32 -9.08
N PHE A 169 24.25 -16.70 -10.25
CA PHE A 169 22.85 -16.45 -10.60
C PHE A 169 21.85 -17.16 -9.67
N LEU A 170 22.14 -18.42 -9.30
CA LEU A 170 21.31 -19.22 -8.38
C LEU A 170 21.14 -18.57 -6.99
N PRO A 171 22.21 -18.20 -6.28
CA PRO A 171 22.07 -17.55 -4.97
C PRO A 171 21.45 -16.16 -5.06
N ILE A 172 21.67 -15.40 -6.14
CA ILE A 172 21.02 -14.07 -6.33
C ILE A 172 19.50 -14.22 -6.47
N ILE A 173 19.01 -15.19 -7.24
CA ILE A 173 17.57 -15.44 -7.36
C ILE A 173 17.00 -15.88 -6.01
N ALA A 174 17.66 -16.82 -5.33
CA ALA A 174 17.21 -17.27 -4.02
C ALA A 174 17.12 -16.10 -3.02
N LEU A 175 18.14 -15.23 -2.99
CA LEU A 175 18.18 -14.10 -2.07
C LEU A 175 17.15 -13.03 -2.40
N THR A 176 16.93 -12.73 -3.68
CA THR A 176 15.99 -11.68 -4.10
C THR A 176 14.52 -12.12 -4.00
N SER A 177 14.24 -13.41 -4.20
CA SER A 177 12.88 -13.95 -4.15
C SER A 177 12.33 -14.11 -2.72
N VAL A 178 13.18 -14.37 -1.72
CA VAL A 178 12.73 -14.59 -0.34
C VAL A 178 11.95 -13.40 0.25
N PRO A 179 12.45 -12.16 0.23
CA PRO A 179 11.70 -11.02 0.78
C PRO A 179 10.40 -10.75 0.02
N VAL A 180 10.41 -10.90 -1.31
CA VAL A 180 9.22 -10.72 -2.15
C VAL A 180 8.16 -11.77 -1.83
N ALA A 181 8.56 -13.04 -1.71
CA ALA A 181 7.66 -14.14 -1.36
C ALA A 181 7.07 -13.99 0.04
N LEU A 182 7.90 -13.60 1.03
CA LEU A 182 7.42 -13.31 2.39
C LEU A 182 6.41 -12.17 2.41
N PHE A 183 6.68 -11.09 1.67
CA PHE A 183 5.75 -9.97 1.59
C PHE A 183 4.44 -10.35 0.90
N ILE A 184 4.50 -11.16 -0.17
CA ILE A 184 3.32 -11.73 -0.82
C ILE A 184 2.52 -12.59 0.18
N MET A 185 3.17 -13.49 0.91
CA MET A 185 2.45 -14.37 1.84
C MET A 185 1.78 -13.60 2.99
N LEU A 186 2.46 -12.59 3.55
CA LEU A 186 1.98 -11.87 4.72
C LEU A 186 0.99 -10.75 4.38
N GLN A 187 1.29 -9.94 3.37
CA GLN A 187 0.57 -8.69 3.11
C GLN A 187 -0.53 -8.83 2.06
N LEU A 188 -0.40 -9.78 1.12
CA LEU A 188 -1.35 -9.95 0.03
C LEU A 188 -2.75 -10.42 0.50
N PRO A 189 -2.90 -11.29 1.51
CA PRO A 189 -4.23 -11.62 2.06
C PRO A 189 -4.95 -10.39 2.62
N LEU A 190 -4.24 -9.53 3.35
CA LEU A 190 -4.77 -8.27 3.89
C LEU A 190 -5.16 -7.30 2.77
N PHE A 191 -4.32 -7.18 1.75
CA PHE A 191 -4.58 -6.36 0.58
C PHE A 191 -5.83 -6.82 -0.18
N ILE A 192 -5.93 -8.11 -0.48
CA ILE A 192 -7.10 -8.69 -1.15
C ILE A 192 -8.36 -8.44 -0.32
N PHE A 193 -8.31 -8.69 0.99
CA PHE A 193 -9.46 -8.48 1.87
C PHE A 193 -9.93 -7.02 1.86
N MET A 194 -9.00 -6.06 1.89
CA MET A 194 -9.34 -4.63 1.79
C MET A 194 -9.94 -4.27 0.43
N VAL A 195 -9.39 -4.79 -0.67
CA VAL A 195 -9.91 -4.55 -2.03
C VAL A 195 -11.30 -5.14 -2.17
N GLN A 196 -11.52 -6.39 -1.74
CA GLN A 196 -12.84 -7.04 -1.77
C GLN A 196 -13.84 -6.31 -0.87
N SER A 197 -13.45 -5.87 0.32
CA SER A 197 -14.34 -5.11 1.21
C SER A 197 -14.69 -3.73 0.65
N THR A 198 -13.83 -3.13 -0.17
CA THR A 198 -14.04 -1.77 -0.70
C THR A 198 -14.73 -1.74 -2.06
N TYR A 199 -14.41 -2.70 -2.93
CA TYR A 199 -14.88 -2.77 -4.32
C TYR A 199 -15.76 -4.00 -4.62
N GLY A 200 -15.85 -4.97 -3.70
CA GLY A 200 -16.69 -6.14 -3.85
C GLY A 200 -18.19 -5.82 -3.81
N SER A 201 -18.99 -6.82 -4.12
CA SER A 201 -20.46 -6.73 -4.11
C SER A 201 -20.97 -6.29 -2.74
N GLY A 202 -21.85 -5.28 -2.73
CA GLY A 202 -22.50 -4.80 -1.51
C GLY A 202 -23.21 -5.93 -0.74
N ILE A 203 -23.31 -5.78 0.58
CA ILE A 203 -23.85 -6.79 1.51
C ILE A 203 -25.28 -7.21 1.13
N PHE A 204 -26.04 -6.31 0.51
CA PHE A 204 -27.37 -6.59 -0.02
C PHE A 204 -27.41 -6.31 -1.52
N HIS A 205 -27.73 -7.34 -2.30
CA HIS A 205 -28.18 -7.15 -3.68
C HIS A 205 -29.66 -6.75 -3.64
N PRO A 206 -30.06 -5.57 -4.13
CA PRO A 206 -31.43 -5.40 -4.52
C PRO A 206 -31.65 -6.32 -5.73
N LYS A 207 -32.39 -7.42 -5.54
CA LYS A 207 -33.21 -7.90 -6.64
C LYS A 207 -34.16 -6.73 -6.92
N LYS A 208 -33.98 -6.04 -8.05
CA LYS A 208 -35.03 -5.17 -8.57
C LYS A 208 -36.25 -6.07 -8.75
N ILE A 209 -37.18 -5.99 -7.81
CA ILE A 209 -38.53 -6.55 -7.95
C ILE A 209 -39.36 -5.40 -8.52
N TRP A 210 -39.07 -4.99 -9.75
CA TRP A 210 -39.93 -4.23 -10.65
C TRP A 210 -39.38 -4.43 -12.06
#